data_AF-A0A832YVZ5-F1
#
_entry.id   AF-A0A832YVZ5-F1
#
_cell.length_a   1.000
_cell.length_b   1.000
_cell.length_c   1.000
_cell.angle_alpha   90.00
_cell.angle_beta   90.00
_cell.angle_gamma   90.00
#
_symmetry.space_group_name_H-M   'P 1'
#
loop_
_entity.id
_entity.type
_entity.pdbx_description
1 polymer ?
#
loop_
_entity_poly.entity_id
_entity_poly.type
_entity_poly.pdbx_seq_one_letter_code
_entity_poly.pdbx_strand_id
1 'polypeptide(L)' 'MIWIEKYLYILQCPSCGGDLELKEYPKKNILNVDNIINNGNNNEYKLLCKKCNKIYDIVEEIPILLKK' A
#
# COMPACT_ATOMS: atom_id res chain seq x y z
N MET A 1 7.32 8.80 -1.79
CA MET A 1 7.60 7.36 -1.66
C MET A 1 8.77 6.86 -2.53
N ILE A 2 9.93 7.54 -2.54
CA ILE A 2 11.07 7.19 -3.41
C ILE A 2 11.77 5.89 -2.96
N TRP A 3 11.74 5.60 -1.65
CA TRP A 3 12.52 4.48 -1.11
C TRP A 3 11.82 3.12 -1.34
N ILE A 4 10.50 3.04 -1.24
CA ILE A 4 9.78 1.77 -1.40
C ILE A 4 10.01 1.20 -2.80
N GLU A 5 9.89 2.02 -3.84
CA GLU A 5 10.17 1.61 -5.22
C GLU A 5 11.62 1.12 -5.38
N LYS A 6 12.58 1.80 -4.75
CA LYS A 6 14.01 1.45 -4.81
C LYS A 6 14.35 0.15 -4.08
N TYR A 7 13.69 -0.14 -2.95
CA TYR A 7 14.00 -1.27 -2.09
C TYR A 7 12.95 -2.40 -2.14
N LEU A 8 11.98 -2.33 -3.06
CA LEU A 8 10.94 -3.35 -3.18
C LEU A 8 11.49 -4.77 -3.37
N TYR A 9 12.63 -4.89 -4.08
CA TYR A 9 13.28 -6.17 -4.38
C TYR A 9 13.82 -6.91 -3.14
N ILE A 10 14.02 -6.23 -2.00
CA ILE A 10 14.42 -6.87 -0.74
C ILE A 10 13.23 -7.22 0.17
N LEU A 11 12.03 -6.72 -0.14
CA LEU A 11 10.84 -6.97 0.66
C LEU A 11 10.15 -8.27 0.23
N GLN A 12 9.76 -9.09 1.21
CA GLN A 12 9.01 -10.32 0.98
C GLN A 12 7.71 -10.34 1.78
N CYS A 13 6.72 -11.06 1.25
CA CYS A 13 5.44 -11.26 1.92
C CYS A 13 5.63 -11.99 3.26
N PRO A 14 5.28 -11.37 4.41
CA PRO A 14 5.46 -11.98 5.72
C PRO A 14 4.66 -13.29 5.86
N SER A 15 3.59 -13.48 5.09
CA SER A 15 2.73 -14.66 5.21
C SER A 15 3.22 -15.89 4.43
N CYS A 16 3.87 -15.72 3.28
CA CYS A 16 4.16 -16.84 2.36
C CYS A 16 5.55 -16.78 1.69
N GLY A 17 6.36 -15.75 2.02
CA GLY A 17 7.70 -15.52 1.47
C GLY A 17 7.74 -15.13 0.00
N GLY A 18 6.59 -14.88 -0.64
CA GLY A 18 6.54 -14.48 -2.06
C GLY A 18 6.84 -12.99 -2.28
N ASP A 19 7.22 -12.65 -3.51
CA ASP A 19 7.52 -11.28 -3.91
C ASP A 19 6.33 -10.34 -3.77
N LEU A 20 6.64 -9.07 -3.49
CA LEU A 20 5.68 -7.97 -3.40
C LEU A 20 5.73 -7.10 -4.66
N GLU A 21 4.61 -6.47 -4.98
CA GLU A 21 4.49 -5.43 -5.99
C GLU A 21 3.77 -4.20 -5.44
N LEU A 22 4.21 -3.01 -5.84
CA LEU A 22 3.51 -1.76 -5.53
C LEU A 22 2.33 -1.60 -6.51
N LYS A 23 1.13 -1.38 -5.98
CA LYS A 23 -0.09 -1.17 -6.78
C LYS A 23 -0.89 0.03 -6.27
N GLU A 24 -1.42 0.79 -7.22
CA GLU A 24 -2.40 1.83 -6.95
C GLU A 24 -3.80 1.25 -6.76
N TYR A 25 -4.50 1.74 -5.75
CA TYR A 25 -5.88 1.41 -5.45
C TYR A 25 -6.69 2.70 -5.27
N PRO A 26 -7.96 2.75 -5.66
CA PRO A 26 -8.82 3.88 -5.34
C PRO A 26 -9.01 3.96 -3.83
N LYS A 27 -8.75 5.13 -3.25
CA LYS A 27 -9.14 5.43 -1.86
C LYS A 27 -10.65 5.26 -1.78
N LYS A 28 -11.10 4.47 -0.80
CA LYS A 28 -12.52 4.44 -0.48
C LYS A 28 -12.90 5.83 -0.01
N ASN A 29 -13.87 6.46 -0.68
CA ASN A 29 -14.49 7.70 -0.21
C ASN A 29 -15.01 7.44 1.20
N ILE A 30 -14.31 7.94 2.21
CA ILE A 30 -14.88 8.06 3.53
C ILE A 30 -15.86 9.23 3.40
N LEU A 31 -17.15 8.93 3.29
CA LEU A 31 -18.22 9.92 3.43
C LEU A 31 -18.20 10.43 4.86
N ASN A 32 -17.31 11.37 5.18
CA ASN A 32 -17.36 12.12 6.41
C ASN A 32 -17.60 13.57 6.05
N VAL A 33 -18.73 14.07 6.55
CA VAL A 33 -19.15 15.46 6.55
C VAL A 33 -18.05 16.27 7.22
N ASP A 34 -17.15 16.84 6.42
CA ASP A 34 -16.53 18.14 6.62
C ASP A 34 -15.80 18.50 5.32
N ASN A 35 -16.32 19.55 4.67
CA ASN A 35 -15.82 20.04 3.40
C ASN A 35 -14.39 20.58 3.52
N ILE A 36 -13.84 20.77 2.32
CA ILE A 36 -12.78 21.71 1.96
C ILE A 36 -11.38 21.10 2.00
N ILE A 37 -10.68 21.43 0.91
CA ILE A 37 -9.26 21.37 0.61
C ILE A 37 -8.75 20.05 -0.03
N ASN A 38 -8.57 20.16 -1.36
CA ASN A 38 -7.44 19.73 -2.18
C ASN A 38 -7.81 18.80 -3.35
N ASN A 39 -7.33 19.18 -4.54
CA ASN A 39 -7.13 18.32 -5.70
C ASN A 39 -6.15 17.19 -5.33
N GLY A 40 -6.57 16.28 -4.46
CA GLY A 40 -5.80 15.15 -3.98
C GLY A 40 -6.08 13.96 -4.88
N ASN A 41 -5.03 13.37 -5.43
CA ASN A 41 -5.14 12.12 -6.17
C ASN A 41 -5.92 11.10 -5.30
N ASN A 42 -7.06 10.65 -5.82
CA ASN A 42 -8.00 9.75 -5.12
C ASN A 42 -7.46 8.32 -4.99
N ASN A 43 -6.17 8.09 -5.24
CA ASN A 43 -5.54 6.78 -5.20
C ASN A 43 -4.58 6.69 -4.00
N GLU A 44 -4.45 5.49 -3.44
CA GLU A 44 -3.46 5.09 -2.46
C GLU A 44 -2.60 3.94 -3.00
N TYR A 45 -1.33 3.91 -2.63
CA TYR A 45 -0.45 2.81 -2.95
C TYR A 45 -0.49 1.73 -1.86
N LYS A 46 -0.48 0.47 -2.26
CA LYS A 46 -0.40 -0.69 -1.36
C LYS A 46 0.58 -1.71 -1.93
N LEU A 47 1.08 -2.62 -1.09
CA LEU A 47 1.90 -3.75 -1.51
C LEU A 47 1.03 -5.00 -1.69
N LEU A 48 1.01 -5.56 -2.89
CA LEU A 48 0.35 -6.82 -3.21
C LEU A 48 1.36 -7.95 -3.26
N CYS A 49 1.08 -9.08 -2.61
CA CYS A 49 1.87 -10.28 -2.79
C CYS A 49 1.49 -11.02 -4.07
N LYS A 50 2.45 -11.24 -4.98
CA LYS A 50 2.25 -11.97 -6.24
C LYS A 50 1.92 -13.45 -6.08
N LYS A 51 2.21 -14.02 -4.90
CA LYS A 51 2.02 -15.46 -4.61
C LYS A 51 0.71 -15.78 -3.90
N CYS A 52 0.32 -14.99 -2.88
CA CYS A 52 -0.87 -15.26 -2.05
C CYS A 52 -1.95 -14.18 -2.13
N ASN A 53 -1.75 -13.14 -2.95
CA ASN A 53 -2.69 -12.03 -3.16
C ASN A 53 -3.06 -11.23 -1.90
N LYS A 54 -2.32 -11.37 -0.79
CA LYS A 54 -2.46 -10.49 0.37
C LYS A 54 -2.02 -9.06 0.01
N ILE A 55 -2.79 -8.09 0.50
CA ILE A 55 -2.56 -6.67 0.32
C ILE A 55 -2.09 -6.10 1.67
N TYR A 56 -1.05 -5.29 1.64
CA TYR A 56 -0.48 -4.61 2.80
C TYR A 56 -0.54 -3.10 2.59
N ASP A 57 -1.00 -2.39 3.61
CA ASP A 57 -1.12 -0.93 3.58
C ASP A 57 0.23 -0.26 3.74
N ILE A 58 0.33 0.97 3.24
CA ILE A 58 1.47 1.86 3.47
C ILE A 58 0.93 3.09 4.20
N VAL A 59 1.36 3.27 5.44
CA VAL A 59 0.92 4.39 6.30
C VAL A 59 2.15 5.24 6.60
N GLU A 60 2.07 6.55 6.33
CA GLU A 60 3.20 7.48 6.54
C GLU A 60 4.51 7.02 5.87
N GLU A 61 4.40 6.51 4.64
CA GLU A 61 5.51 5.91 3.90
C GLU A 61 6.09 4.63 4.51
N ILE A 62 5.44 4.00 5.49
CA ILE A 62 5.87 2.75 6.13
C ILE A 62 4.95 1.59 5.70
N PRO A 63 5.47 0.55 5.01
CA PRO A 63 4.71 -0.66 4.71
C PRO A 63 4.41 -1.48 5.95
N ILE A 64 3.13 -1.81 6.18
CA ILE A 64 2.68 -2.58 7.34
C ILE A 64 2.71 -4.08 7.02
N LEU A 65 3.88 -4.71 7.20
CA LEU A 65 4.14 -6.13 6.89
C LEU A 65 4.06 -7.06 8.12
N LEU A 66 2.92 -7.06 8.81
CA LEU A 66 2.73 -7.91 10.00
C LEU A 66 2.15 -9.29 9.62
N LYS A 67 2.66 -10.36 10.25
CA LYS A 67 2.00 -11.67 10.23
C LYS A 67 0.72 -11.58 11.08
N LYS A 68 -0.39 -12.00 10.50
CA LYS A 68 -1.62 -12.32 11.24
C LYS A 68 -1.63 -13.79 11.57
#